data_AF-B5LWR9-F1
#
_entry.id   AF-B5LWR9-F1
#
_cell.length_a   1.000
_cell.length_b   1.000
_cell.length_c   1.000
_cell.angle_alpha   90.00
_cell.angle_beta   90.00
_cell.angle_gamma   90.00
#
_symmetry.space_group_name_H-M   'P 1'
#
loop_
_entity.id
_entity.type
_entity.pdbx_description
1 polymer ?
#
loop_
_entity_poly.entity_id
_entity_poly.type
_entity_poly.pdbx_seq_one_letter_code
_entity_poly.pdbx_strand_id
1 'polypeptide(L)'
;MNYTSYILAFQLCVILCSSGCNCQAMFFKEIENLKEYFNASNPDVSDGGSLFVDILKKWREESDKTIIQSQIVSFYLKLFDNFKDNQIIQRSMDTIKEDMLGKFLNSSTSKREDFLKLIQIPVNDLQVQRKAINELIKVMNDLSPRSNLRKRKRSQNLFRGRRASK
;
A
#
# COMPACT_ATOMS: atom_id res chain seq x y z
N MET A 1 40.96 12.90 23.49
CA MET A 1 40.20 14.01 22.86
C MET A 1 39.06 13.39 22.07
N ASN A 2 37.86 13.34 22.65
CA ASN A 2 36.69 12.66 22.05
C ASN A 2 35.59 13.64 21.62
N TYR A 3 35.78 14.95 21.84
CA TYR A 3 34.76 15.98 21.60
C TYR A 3 34.38 16.16 20.12
N THR A 4 35.32 15.94 19.20
CA THR A 4 35.07 15.98 17.75
C THR A 4 34.10 14.89 17.29
N SER A 5 34.15 13.70 17.89
CA SER A 5 33.22 12.60 17.57
C SER A 5 31.78 12.93 18.02
N TYR A 6 31.62 13.52 19.21
CA TYR A 6 30.30 13.95 19.71
C TYR A 6 29.70 15.10 18.92
N ILE A 7 30.52 16.05 18.45
CA ILE A 7 30.06 17.17 17.61
C ILE A 7 29.56 16.64 16.26
N LEU A 8 30.30 15.72 15.63
CA LEU A 8 29.89 15.10 14.36
C LEU A 8 28.61 14.27 14.50
N ALA A 9 28.49 13.49 15.58
CA ALA A 9 27.27 12.72 15.87
C ALA A 9 26.06 13.63 16.11
N PHE A 10 26.24 14.76 16.80
CA PHE A 10 25.18 15.74 17.03
C PHE A 10 24.76 16.44 15.72
N GLN A 11 25.71 16.84 14.86
CA GLN A 11 25.39 17.41 13.56
C GLN A 11 24.65 16.42 12.66
N LEU A 12 25.05 15.15 12.64
CA LEU A 12 24.33 14.08 11.94
C LEU A 12 22.90 13.92 12.47
N CYS A 13 22.70 13.92 13.80
CA CYS A 13 21.36 13.85 14.40
C CYS A 13 20.49 15.06 14.05
N VAL A 14 21.04 16.28 14.02
CA VAL A 14 20.29 17.48 13.64
C VAL A 14 19.90 17.45 12.15
N ILE A 15 20.79 16.98 11.27
CA ILE A 15 20.49 16.82 9.83
C ILE A 15 19.44 15.72 9.59
N LEU A 16 19.53 14.60 10.30
CA LEU A 16 18.58 13.49 10.20
C LEU A 16 17.19 13.86 10.79
N CYS A 17 17.15 14.55 11.93
CA CYS A 17 15.89 15.04 12.52
C CYS A 17 15.22 16.14 11.70
N SER A 18 15.99 17.05 11.09
CA SER A 18 15.43 18.14 10.28
C SER A 18 14.91 17.64 8.92
N SER A 19 15.56 16.64 8.32
CA SER A 19 15.09 15.99 7.08
C SER A 19 13.70 15.37 7.24
N GLY A 20 13.45 14.64 8.34
CA GLY A 20 12.14 14.02 8.59
C GLY A 20 11.02 15.04 8.84
N CYS A 21 11.30 16.12 9.57
CA CYS A 21 10.30 17.14 9.93
C CYS A 21 9.93 18.03 8.72
N ASN A 22 10.90 18.40 7.89
CA ASN A 22 10.67 19.23 6.70
C ASN A 22 9.85 18.51 5.64
N CYS A 23 10.06 17.20 5.44
CA CYS A 23 9.27 16.40 4.49
C CYS A 23 7.79 16.31 4.89
N GLN A 24 7.51 16.13 6.19
CA GLN A 24 6.14 16.06 6.69
C GLN A 24 5.42 17.40 6.59
N ALA A 25 6.12 18.50 6.89
CA ALA A 25 5.58 19.86 6.74
C ALA A 25 5.24 20.20 5.27
N MET A 26 6.09 19.78 4.32
CA MET A 26 5.84 19.97 2.89
C MET A 26 4.61 19.20 2.42
N PHE A 27 4.47 17.94 2.82
CA PHE A 27 3.29 17.11 2.49
C PHE A 27 1.98 17.72 2.98
N PHE A 28 1.91 18.19 4.23
CA PHE A 28 0.71 18.83 4.77
C PHE A 28 0.36 20.13 4.04
N LYS A 29 1.38 20.91 3.65
CA LYS A 29 1.16 22.13 2.86
C LYS A 29 0.51 21.82 1.51
N GLU A 30 1.00 20.80 0.81
CA GLU A 30 0.41 20.41 -0.49
C GLU A 30 -1.02 19.87 -0.33
N ILE A 31 -1.33 19.18 0.78
CA ILE A 31 -2.72 18.78 1.08
C ILE A 31 -3.61 20.00 1.27
N GLU A 32 -3.15 21.02 1.99
CA GLU A 32 -3.98 22.21 2.18
C GLU A 32 -4.18 23.00 0.89
N ASN A 33 -3.17 23.07 0.02
CA ASN A 33 -3.33 23.63 -1.32
C ASN A 33 -4.44 22.91 -2.11
N LEU A 34 -4.46 21.57 -2.06
CA LEU A 34 -5.53 20.80 -2.71
C LEU A 34 -6.89 21.03 -2.04
N LYS A 35 -6.95 21.09 -0.71
CA LYS A 35 -8.20 21.34 0.00
C LYS A 35 -8.77 22.72 -0.34
N GLU A 36 -7.94 23.74 -0.42
CA GLU A 36 -8.34 25.08 -0.84
C GLU A 36 -8.84 25.06 -2.29
N TYR A 37 -8.09 24.42 -3.21
CA TYR A 37 -8.48 24.34 -4.62
C TYR A 37 -9.84 23.65 -4.84
N PHE A 38 -10.10 22.55 -4.14
CA PHE A 38 -11.36 21.80 -4.23
C PHE A 38 -12.47 22.34 -3.31
N ASN A 39 -12.21 23.43 -2.58
CA ASN A 39 -13.12 23.97 -1.57
C ASN A 39 -13.54 22.93 -0.51
N ALA A 40 -12.64 22.01 -0.20
CA ALA A 40 -12.89 20.82 0.64
C ALA A 40 -12.97 21.12 2.15
N SER A 41 -12.87 22.40 2.53
CA SER A 41 -13.00 22.88 3.92
C SER A 41 -14.39 23.44 4.23
N ASN A 42 -15.29 23.48 3.24
CA ASN A 42 -16.66 23.93 3.49
C ASN A 42 -17.44 22.91 4.34
N PRO A 43 -18.44 23.36 5.11
CA PRO A 43 -19.24 22.49 5.96
C PRO A 43 -20.00 21.39 5.20
N ASP A 44 -20.46 21.66 3.97
CA ASP A 44 -21.23 20.74 3.12
C ASP A 44 -20.43 19.50 2.70
N VAL A 45 -19.10 19.57 2.72
CA VAL A 45 -18.22 18.43 2.40
C VAL A 45 -18.37 17.29 3.41
N SER A 46 -18.86 17.59 4.61
CA SER A 46 -19.14 16.58 5.65
C SER A 46 -20.51 15.91 5.51
N ASP A 47 -21.37 16.41 4.61
CA ASP A 47 -22.69 15.85 4.37
C ASP A 47 -22.58 14.45 3.74
N GLY A 48 -23.36 13.50 4.27
CA GLY A 48 -23.31 12.09 3.84
C GLY A 48 -22.23 11.25 4.51
N GLY A 49 -21.43 11.83 5.42
CA GLY A 49 -20.44 11.13 6.22
C GLY A 49 -19.09 10.93 5.52
N SER A 50 -18.18 10.17 6.15
CA SER A 50 -16.83 10.01 5.62
C SER A 50 -16.75 8.97 4.49
N LEU A 51 -15.99 9.27 3.43
CA LEU A 51 -15.79 8.33 2.32
C LEU A 51 -14.93 7.12 2.70
N PHE A 52 -13.80 7.37 3.40
CA PHE A 52 -12.79 6.34 3.64
C PHE A 52 -12.47 6.12 5.13
N VAL A 53 -12.60 7.17 5.96
CA VAL A 53 -12.11 7.16 7.34
C VAL A 53 -12.83 6.10 8.17
N ASP A 54 -14.15 6.00 8.05
CA ASP A 54 -14.92 5.02 8.81
C ASP A 54 -14.74 3.59 8.29
N ILE A 55 -14.40 3.41 7.01
CA ILE A 55 -14.01 2.11 6.45
C ILE A 55 -12.66 1.70 7.04
N LEU A 56 -11.66 2.59 7.02
CA LEU A 56 -10.32 2.31 7.56
C LEU A 56 -10.34 1.99 9.06
N LYS A 57 -11.25 2.59 9.84
CA LYS A 57 -11.40 2.29 11.28
C LYS A 57 -11.94 0.88 11.57
N LYS A 58 -12.68 0.27 10.64
CA LYS A 58 -13.29 -1.05 10.83
C LYS A 58 -12.26 -2.17 10.77
N TRP A 59 -11.22 -2.03 9.95
CA TRP A 59 -10.23 -3.07 9.69
C TRP A 59 -9.00 -2.91 10.58
N ARG A 60 -8.84 -3.84 11.53
CA ARG A 60 -7.72 -3.85 12.49
C ARG A 60 -6.56 -4.74 12.06
N GLU A 61 -6.84 -5.80 11.30
CA GLU A 61 -5.80 -6.70 10.80
C GLU A 61 -5.04 -6.03 9.66
N GLU A 62 -3.71 -6.10 9.69
CA GLU A 62 -2.86 -5.45 8.68
C GLU A 62 -3.11 -6.01 7.27
N SER A 63 -3.36 -7.32 7.16
CA SER A 63 -3.73 -7.99 5.91
C SER A 63 -5.01 -7.37 5.30
N ASP A 64 -6.10 -7.31 6.06
CA ASP A 64 -7.36 -6.70 5.62
C ASP A 64 -7.20 -5.20 5.31
N LYS A 65 -6.46 -4.50 6.17
CA LYS A 65 -6.21 -3.07 6.02
C LYS A 65 -5.44 -2.77 4.74
N THR A 66 -4.42 -3.55 4.39
CA THR A 66 -3.66 -3.36 3.16
C THR A 66 -4.51 -3.59 1.91
N ILE A 67 -5.47 -4.50 1.93
CA ILE A 67 -6.43 -4.71 0.83
C ILE A 67 -7.28 -3.45 0.62
N ILE A 68 -7.83 -2.90 1.69
CA ILE A 68 -8.66 -1.69 1.62
C ILE A 68 -7.84 -0.46 1.23
N GLN A 69 -6.65 -0.30 1.80
CA GLN A 69 -5.73 0.78 1.44
C GLN A 69 -5.32 0.70 -0.04
N SER A 70 -5.09 -0.51 -0.59
CA SER A 70 -4.82 -0.70 -2.02
C SER A 70 -5.90 -0.09 -2.92
N GLN A 71 -7.17 -0.25 -2.55
CA GLN A 71 -8.30 0.33 -3.28
C GLN A 71 -8.36 1.86 -3.11
N ILE A 72 -8.11 2.37 -1.91
CA ILE A 72 -8.10 3.82 -1.64
C ILE A 72 -6.97 4.51 -2.41
N VAL A 73 -5.76 3.93 -2.42
CA VAL A 73 -4.63 4.46 -3.20
C VAL A 73 -4.98 4.45 -4.69
N SER A 74 -5.54 3.36 -5.21
CA SER A 74 -5.98 3.27 -6.60
C SER A 74 -7.02 4.34 -6.95
N PHE A 75 -7.95 4.63 -6.03
CA PHE A 75 -8.94 5.70 -6.18
C PHE A 75 -8.28 7.08 -6.30
N TYR A 76 -7.36 7.44 -5.40
CA TYR A 76 -6.67 8.73 -5.46
C TYR A 76 -5.80 8.88 -6.70
N LEU A 77 -5.14 7.80 -7.14
CA LEU A 77 -4.39 7.82 -8.41
C LEU A 77 -5.31 8.13 -9.59
N LYS A 78 -6.46 7.47 -9.67
CA LYS A 78 -7.46 7.73 -10.71
C LYS A 78 -8.03 9.14 -10.62
N LEU A 79 -8.25 9.65 -9.40
CA LEU A 79 -8.69 11.02 -9.18
C LEU A 79 -7.67 12.02 -9.72
N PHE A 80 -6.38 11.86 -9.39
CA PHE A 80 -5.31 12.74 -9.86
C PHE A 80 -5.11 12.65 -11.37
N ASP A 81 -5.24 11.48 -11.97
CA ASP A 81 -5.14 11.31 -13.42
C ASP A 81 -6.22 12.11 -14.18
N ASN A 82 -7.39 12.35 -13.59
CA ASN A 82 -8.44 13.21 -14.18
C ASN A 82 -8.07 14.70 -14.17
N PHE A 83 -7.13 15.13 -13.32
CA PHE A 83 -6.69 16.52 -13.20
C PHE A 83 -5.25 16.73 -13.68
N LYS A 84 -4.65 15.76 -14.37
CA LYS A 84 -3.25 15.79 -14.81
C LYS A 84 -2.86 17.03 -15.63
N ASP A 85 -3.81 17.62 -16.35
CA ASP A 85 -3.59 18.78 -17.21
C ASP A 85 -3.72 20.11 -16.45
N ASN A 86 -4.07 20.06 -15.16
CA ASN A 86 -4.24 21.24 -14.31
C ASN A 86 -2.92 21.67 -13.64
N GLN A 87 -2.25 22.64 -14.25
CA GLN A 87 -0.95 23.14 -13.80
C GLN A 87 -0.97 23.75 -12.39
N ILE A 88 -2.12 24.23 -11.90
CA ILE A 88 -2.22 24.89 -10.58
C ILE A 88 -1.95 23.88 -9.46
N ILE A 89 -2.54 22.70 -9.56
CA ILE A 89 -2.48 21.65 -8.54
C ILE A 89 -1.54 20.50 -8.90
N GLN A 90 -0.95 20.51 -10.10
CA GLN A 90 -0.08 19.44 -10.57
C GLN A 90 1.05 19.12 -9.59
N ARG A 91 1.77 20.16 -9.12
CA ARG A 91 2.86 20.00 -8.15
C ARG A 91 2.39 19.35 -6.84
N SER A 92 1.24 19.78 -6.33
CA SER A 92 0.66 19.24 -5.10
C SER A 92 0.25 17.78 -5.28
N MET A 93 -0.40 17.45 -6.40
CA MET A 93 -0.80 16.09 -6.74
C MET A 93 0.42 15.17 -6.91
N ASP A 94 1.46 15.60 -7.62
CA ASP A 94 2.67 14.81 -7.85
C ASP A 94 3.40 14.53 -6.52
N THR A 95 3.52 15.53 -5.67
CA THR A 95 4.16 15.39 -4.34
C THR A 95 3.38 14.41 -3.46
N ILE A 96 2.05 14.52 -3.42
CA ILE A 96 1.19 13.62 -2.63
C ILE A 96 1.19 12.21 -3.22
N LYS A 97 1.19 12.07 -4.56
CA LYS A 97 1.25 10.79 -5.26
C LYS A 97 2.53 10.04 -4.95
N GLU A 98 3.68 10.71 -5.00
CA GLU A 98 4.98 10.11 -4.65
C GLU A 98 5.03 9.69 -3.18
N ASP A 99 4.62 10.55 -2.26
CA ASP A 99 4.60 10.23 -0.83
C ASP A 99 3.64 9.07 -0.49
N MET A 100 2.45 9.07 -1.09
CA MET A 100 1.45 8.00 -0.92
C MET A 100 1.97 6.65 -1.41
N LEU A 101 2.55 6.60 -2.62
CA LEU A 101 3.13 5.38 -3.18
C LEU A 101 4.35 4.92 -2.37
N GLY A 102 5.20 5.85 -1.93
CA GLY A 102 6.35 5.57 -1.07
C GLY A 102 5.94 4.91 0.24
N LYS A 103 4.93 5.47 0.92
CA LYS A 103 4.39 4.94 2.19
C LYS A 103 3.67 3.61 2.02
N PHE A 104 2.84 3.46 0.98
CA PHE A 104 2.04 2.24 0.79
C PHE A 104 2.90 1.04 0.36
N LEU A 105 3.91 1.27 -0.48
CA LEU A 105 4.71 0.19 -1.07
C LEU A 105 6.08 0.00 -0.42
N ASN A 106 6.33 0.68 0.71
CA ASN A 106 7.60 0.70 1.43
C ASN A 106 8.79 1.03 0.51
N SER A 107 8.59 2.00 -0.40
CA SER A 107 9.58 2.42 -1.41
C SER A 107 10.11 1.29 -2.32
N SER A 108 9.40 0.17 -2.43
CA SER A 108 9.78 -0.94 -3.31
C SER A 108 9.43 -0.61 -4.77
N THR A 109 10.46 -0.49 -5.61
CA THR A 109 10.31 -0.16 -7.04
C THR A 109 9.55 -1.24 -7.80
N SER A 110 9.85 -2.52 -7.57
CA SER A 110 9.15 -3.63 -8.24
C SER A 110 7.66 -3.68 -7.89
N LYS A 111 7.31 -3.55 -6.60
CA LYS A 111 5.90 -3.49 -6.18
C LYS A 111 5.18 -2.30 -6.79
N ARG A 112 5.86 -1.16 -6.92
CA ARG A 112 5.32 0.05 -7.53
C ARG A 112 5.03 -0.12 -9.01
N GLU A 113 5.98 -0.66 -9.76
CA GLU A 113 5.76 -0.94 -11.17
C GLU A 113 4.60 -1.92 -11.39
N ASP A 114 4.56 -3.01 -10.62
CA ASP A 114 3.50 -4.01 -10.75
C ASP A 114 2.13 -3.44 -10.34
N PHE A 115 2.07 -2.66 -9.26
CA PHE A 115 0.86 -1.97 -8.83
C PHE A 115 0.33 -0.99 -9.89
N LEU A 116 1.20 -0.16 -10.47
CA LEU A 116 0.81 0.79 -11.52
C LEU A 116 0.38 0.07 -12.80
N LYS A 117 1.07 -1.02 -13.19
CA LYS A 117 0.67 -1.86 -14.33
C LYS A 117 -0.73 -2.40 -14.13
N LEU A 118 -1.07 -2.90 -12.94
CA LEU A 118 -2.39 -3.47 -12.63
C LEU A 118 -3.52 -2.43 -12.76
N ILE A 119 -3.30 -1.20 -12.30
CA ILE A 119 -4.33 -0.14 -12.35
C ILE A 119 -4.57 0.34 -13.79
N GLN A 120 -3.53 0.32 -14.64
CA GLN A 120 -3.59 0.81 -16.01
C GLN A 120 -4.14 -0.20 -17.02
N ILE A 121 -4.50 -1.42 -16.60
CA ILE A 121 -5.01 -2.46 -17.49
C ILE A 121 -6.31 -1.98 -18.17
N PRO A 122 -6.36 -1.89 -19.51
CA PRO A 122 -7.57 -1.47 -20.22
C PRO A 122 -8.58 -2.62 -20.26
N VAL A 123 -9.50 -2.65 -19.31
CA VAL A 123 -10.52 -3.71 -19.17
C VAL A 123 -11.43 -3.84 -20.41
N ASN A 124 -11.55 -2.79 -21.21
CA ASN A 124 -12.35 -2.78 -22.44
C ASN A 124 -11.63 -3.40 -23.66
N ASP A 125 -10.33 -3.70 -23.56
CA ASP A 125 -9.58 -4.34 -24.64
C ASP A 125 -9.89 -5.85 -24.71
N LEU A 126 -10.31 -6.33 -25.87
CA LEU A 126 -10.70 -7.73 -26.07
C LEU A 126 -9.55 -8.73 -25.82
N GLN A 127 -8.31 -8.38 -26.16
CA GLN A 127 -7.14 -9.23 -25.91
C GLN A 127 -6.81 -9.30 -24.42
N VAL A 128 -6.95 -8.17 -23.72
CA VAL A 128 -6.80 -8.12 -22.25
C VAL A 128 -7.84 -9.01 -21.58
N GLN A 129 -9.11 -8.92 -21.99
CA GLN A 129 -10.18 -9.77 -21.46
C GLN A 129 -9.89 -11.25 -21.67
N ARG A 130 -9.48 -11.65 -22.89
CA ARG A 130 -9.11 -13.04 -23.20
C ARG A 130 -7.96 -13.55 -22.32
N LYS A 131 -6.92 -12.74 -22.10
CA LYS A 131 -5.81 -13.08 -21.21
C LYS A 131 -6.27 -13.20 -19.75
N ALA A 132 -7.06 -12.25 -19.26
CA ALA A 132 -7.58 -12.26 -17.90
C ALA A 132 -8.41 -13.53 -17.62
N ILE A 133 -9.28 -13.93 -18.54
CA ILE A 133 -10.07 -15.17 -18.39
C ILE A 133 -9.20 -16.42 -18.46
N ASN A 134 -8.18 -16.44 -19.34
CA ASN A 134 -7.23 -17.57 -19.43
C ASN A 134 -6.41 -17.76 -18.14
N GLU A 135 -6.09 -16.68 -17.43
CA GLU A 135 -5.31 -16.71 -16.20
C GLU A 135 -6.16 -16.85 -14.93
N LEU A 136 -7.47 -16.65 -15.02
CA LEU A 136 -8.40 -16.59 -13.90
C LEU A 136 -8.31 -17.80 -12.95
N ILE A 137 -8.19 -19.02 -13.49
CA ILE A 137 -8.07 -20.24 -12.66
C ILE A 137 -6.82 -20.17 -11.78
N LYS A 138 -5.69 -19.68 -12.31
CA LYS A 138 -4.45 -19.55 -11.54
C LYS A 138 -4.59 -18.50 -10.45
N VAL A 139 -5.22 -17.37 -10.76
CA VAL A 139 -5.51 -16.30 -9.81
C VAL A 139 -6.39 -16.82 -8.66
N MET A 140 -7.46 -17.55 -8.97
CA MET A 140 -8.36 -18.11 -7.95
C MET A 140 -7.65 -19.12 -7.04
N ASN A 141 -6.74 -19.93 -7.59
CA ASN A 141 -5.95 -20.87 -6.80
C ASN A 141 -4.97 -20.16 -5.85
N ASP A 142 -4.40 -19.02 -6.26
CA ASP A 142 -3.48 -18.24 -5.44
C ASP A 142 -4.20 -17.44 -4.34
N LEU A 143 -5.41 -16.94 -4.63
CA LEU A 143 -6.29 -16.28 -3.65
C LEU A 143 -6.78 -17.23 -2.56
N SER A 144 -6.92 -18.52 -2.88
CA SER A 144 -7.28 -19.50 -1.87
C SER A 144 -6.16 -19.61 -0.84
N PRO A 145 -6.45 -19.53 0.47
CA PRO A 145 -5.43 -19.70 1.48
C PRO A 145 -4.80 -21.06 1.24
N ARG A 146 -3.52 -21.08 0.80
CA ARG A 146 -2.76 -22.32 0.74
C ARG A 146 -2.92 -22.95 2.09
N SER A 147 -3.61 -24.09 2.13
CA SER A 147 -3.77 -24.81 3.37
C SER A 147 -2.37 -25.18 3.84
N ASN A 148 -1.80 -24.37 4.73
CA ASN A 148 -0.65 -24.70 5.54
C ASN A 148 -1.00 -25.83 6.54
N LEU A 149 -2.11 -26.53 6.30
CA LEU A 149 -2.27 -27.95 6.58
C LEU A 149 -1.15 -28.71 5.88
N ARG A 150 0.05 -28.59 6.45
CA ARG A 150 1.15 -29.55 6.40
C ARG A 150 0.47 -30.91 6.54
N LYS A 151 0.17 -31.58 5.42
CA LYS A 151 -0.47 -32.90 5.41
C LYS A 151 0.42 -33.77 6.28
N ARG A 152 0.02 -33.92 7.55
CA ARG A 152 0.85 -34.52 8.58
C ARG A 152 1.01 -35.96 8.11
N LYS A 153 2.23 -36.33 7.68
CA LYS A 153 2.56 -37.68 7.23
C LYS A 153 2.01 -38.62 8.30
N ARG A 154 1.01 -39.44 7.95
CA ARG A 154 0.43 -40.42 8.88
C ARG A 154 1.59 -41.29 9.36
N SER A 155 1.97 -41.16 10.63
CA SER A 155 3.03 -41.97 11.22
C SER A 155 2.58 -43.43 11.12
N GLN A 156 3.11 -44.16 10.15
CA GLN A 156 3.00 -45.61 10.17
C GLN A 156 3.94 -46.09 11.27
N ASN A 157 3.43 -46.13 12.50
CA ASN A 157 4.03 -46.95 13.53
C ASN A 157 3.83 -48.39 13.09
N LEU A 158 4.86 -48.96 12.44
CA LEU A 158 5.06 -50.39 12.39
C LEU A 158 5.19 -50.84 13.85
N PHE A 159 4.09 -51.29 14.44
CA PHE A 159 4.11 -52.15 15.61
C PHE A 159 4.82 -53.45 15.16
N ARG A 160 6.15 -53.40 15.19
CA ARG A 160 7.01 -54.56 15.01
C ARG A 160 6.82 -55.39 16.27
N GLY A 161 5.93 -56.38 16.18
CA GLY A 161 5.61 -57.29 17.28
C GLY A 161 6.88 -57.86 17.89
N ARG A 162 7.14 -57.50 19.16
CA ARG A 162 8.09 -58.24 19.99
C ARG A 162 7.48 -59.63 20.22
N ARG A 163 7.97 -60.64 19.50
CA ARG A 163 7.81 -62.03 19.95
C ARG A 163 8.63 -62.18 21.23
N ALA A 164 7.97 -62.47 22.34
CA ALA A 164 8.64 -62.99 23.52
C ALA A 164 9.17 -64.40 23.19
N SER A 165 10.47 -64.64 23.41
CA SER A 165 10.99 -66.01 23.45
C SER A 165 10.66 -66.62 24.80
N LYS A 166 10.23 -67.88 24.78
CA LYS A 166 10.24 -68.78 25.94
C LYS A 166 11.66 -69.00 26.43
#